data_AF-A0A556VYV6-F1
#
_entry.id   AF-A0A556VYV6-F1
#
_cell.length_a   1.000
_cell.length_b   1.000
_cell.length_c   1.000
_cell.angle_alpha   90.00
_cell.angle_beta   90.00
_cell.angle_gamma   90.00
#
_symmetry.space_group_name_H-M   'P 1'
#
loop_
_entity.id
_entity.type
_entity.pdbx_description
1 polymer ?
#
loop_
_entity_poly.entity_id
_entity_poly.type
_entity_poly.pdbx_seq_one_letter_code
_entity_poly.pdbx_strand_id
1 'polypeptide(L)'
;MMSSSLSRWLVGAGTLLALPAAMAAERVNVVTSFSILADMVENVGGEHVEVTSLVGADGDAHVFSPSPGDARSLAQADLVVFNGLLFEGWMERLIDASDYSGPLVTATQGVDARAFTPQA
;
A
#
# COMPACT_ATOMS: atom_id res chain seq x y z
N MET A 1 3.31 9.00 -80.35
CA MET A 1 2.62 9.88 -79.39
C MET A 1 2.02 9.01 -78.31
N MET A 2 2.41 9.26 -77.06
CA MET A 2 1.74 8.88 -75.79
C MET A 2 1.69 7.37 -75.47
N SER A 3 1.96 6.88 -74.26
CA SER A 3 2.40 7.52 -73.02
C SER A 3 2.80 6.43 -72.00
N SER A 4 3.90 6.69 -71.29
CA SER A 4 4.20 6.43 -69.87
C SER A 4 3.79 5.11 -69.16
N SER A 5 4.84 4.40 -68.72
CA SER A 5 5.13 3.90 -67.35
C SER A 5 4.04 4.00 -66.27
N LEU A 6 3.79 2.90 -65.55
CA LEU A 6 3.33 2.92 -64.16
C LEU A 6 4.06 1.86 -63.32
N SER A 7 4.88 2.41 -62.42
CA SER A 7 5.68 1.80 -61.36
C SER A 7 4.94 0.71 -60.56
N ARG A 8 5.60 -0.45 -60.36
CA ARG A 8 5.21 -1.47 -59.38
C ARG A 8 5.43 -0.91 -57.98
N TRP A 9 4.37 -0.59 -57.26
CA TRP A 9 4.44 -0.28 -55.84
C TRP A 9 4.86 -1.53 -55.06
N LEU A 10 6.05 -1.46 -54.45
CA LEU A 10 6.48 -2.38 -53.41
C LEU A 10 5.54 -2.20 -52.21
N VAL A 11 4.71 -3.21 -51.95
CA VAL A 11 3.96 -3.36 -50.70
C VAL A 11 4.99 -3.61 -49.60
N GLY A 12 5.48 -2.54 -48.98
CA GLY A 12 6.21 -2.61 -47.72
C GLY A 12 5.23 -2.95 -46.60
N ALA A 13 5.21 -4.21 -46.18
CA ALA A 13 4.46 -4.67 -45.03
C ALA A 13 5.00 -3.99 -43.76
N GLY A 14 4.37 -2.88 -43.36
CA GLY A 14 4.54 -2.30 -42.04
C GLY A 14 3.83 -3.16 -40.99
N THR A 15 4.48 -4.22 -40.53
CA THR A 15 4.06 -4.90 -39.30
C THR A 15 4.40 -3.98 -38.13
N LEU A 16 3.47 -3.09 -37.81
CA LEU A 16 3.44 -2.40 -36.53
C LEU A 16 3.26 -3.49 -35.45
N LEU A 17 4.35 -3.84 -34.76
CA LEU A 17 4.32 -4.69 -33.58
C LEU A 17 3.43 -3.99 -32.54
N ALA A 18 2.17 -4.39 -32.46
CA ALA A 18 1.30 -4.06 -31.34
C ALA A 18 1.86 -4.79 -30.12
N LEU A 19 2.80 -4.16 -29.43
CA LEU A 19 3.20 -4.56 -28.10
C LEU A 19 1.95 -4.42 -27.21
N PRO A 20 1.51 -5.50 -26.54
CA PRO A 20 0.46 -5.33 -25.55
C PRO A 20 1.00 -4.36 -24.50
N ALA A 21 0.28 -3.26 -24.26
CA ALA A 21 0.56 -2.41 -23.13
C ALA A 21 0.43 -3.30 -21.88
N ALA A 22 1.55 -3.54 -21.20
CA ALA A 22 1.52 -4.19 -19.90
C ALA A 22 0.70 -3.29 -18.98
N MET A 23 -0.54 -3.67 -18.70
CA MET A 23 -1.35 -3.01 -17.69
C MET A 23 -0.76 -3.43 -16.34
N ALA A 24 0.01 -2.54 -15.72
CA ALA A 24 0.43 -2.74 -14.34
C ALA A 24 -0.85 -2.83 -13.49
N ALA A 25 -0.99 -3.91 -12.73
CA ALA A 25 -2.08 -4.03 -11.76
C ALA A 25 -1.92 -2.93 -10.71
N GLU A 26 -3.03 -2.27 -10.36
CA GLU A 26 -3.06 -1.27 -9.30
C GLU A 26 -2.70 -1.96 -7.97
N ARG A 27 -1.76 -1.36 -7.23
CA ARG A 27 -1.30 -1.88 -5.94
C ARG A 27 -2.27 -1.46 -4.85
N VAL A 28 -2.42 -2.31 -3.84
CA VAL A 28 -3.20 -1.99 -2.64
C VAL A 28 -2.37 -1.05 -1.77
N ASN A 29 -2.91 0.15 -1.50
CA ASN A 29 -2.27 1.12 -0.61
C ASN A 29 -2.53 0.72 0.84
N VAL A 30 -1.49 0.26 1.53
CA VAL A 30 -1.59 -0.20 2.93
C VAL A 30 -0.91 0.81 3.85
N VAL A 31 -1.64 1.31 4.84
CA VAL A 31 -1.04 2.06 5.94
C VAL A 31 -0.87 1.14 7.14
N THR A 32 0.34 1.12 7.69
CA THR A 32 0.68 0.36 8.89
C THR A 32 1.03 1.29 10.04
N SER A 33 0.75 0.88 11.27
CA SER A 33 1.04 1.72 12.43
C SER A 33 2.54 1.90 12.68
N PHE A 34 3.37 0.87 12.47
CA PHE A 34 4.82 0.94 12.66
C PHE A 34 5.59 -0.07 11.79
N SER A 35 6.91 0.15 11.72
CA SER A 35 7.83 -0.50 10.77
C SER A 35 7.82 -2.03 10.77
N ILE A 36 7.62 -2.69 11.91
CA ILE A 36 7.57 -4.17 11.95
C ILE A 36 6.34 -4.70 11.20
N LEU A 37 5.18 -4.04 11.35
CA LEU A 37 3.99 -4.42 10.59
C LEU A 37 4.15 -4.07 9.10
N ALA A 38 4.86 -2.99 8.78
CA ALA A 38 5.20 -2.67 7.40
C ALA A 38 5.98 -3.80 6.75
N ASP A 39 7.06 -4.27 7.38
CA ASP A 39 7.88 -5.40 6.91
C ASP A 39 7.03 -6.68 6.73
N MET A 40 6.15 -6.99 7.68
CA MET A 40 5.25 -8.15 7.56
C MET A 40 4.31 -8.02 6.36
N VAL A 41 3.70 -6.85 6.15
CA VAL A 41 2.80 -6.59 5.02
C VAL A 41 3.55 -6.66 3.69
N GLU A 42 4.76 -6.10 3.60
CA GLU A 42 5.59 -6.18 2.41
C GLU A 42 5.97 -7.64 2.07
N ASN A 43 6.33 -8.45 3.08
CA ASN A 43 6.65 -9.85 2.87
C ASN A 43 5.44 -10.69 2.40
N VAL A 44 4.23 -10.37 2.87
CA VAL A 44 3.00 -11.08 2.47
C VAL A 44 2.47 -10.59 1.12
N GLY A 45 2.44 -9.28 0.90
CA GLY A 45 1.84 -8.64 -0.26
C GLY A 45 2.78 -8.53 -1.48
N GLY A 46 4.10 -8.48 -1.25
CA GLY A 46 5.10 -8.39 -2.31
C GLY A 46 4.84 -7.23 -3.28
N GLU A 47 4.82 -7.50 -4.57
CA GLU A 47 4.59 -6.49 -5.61
C GLU A 47 3.15 -5.97 -5.70
N HIS A 48 2.22 -6.56 -4.96
CA HIS A 48 0.80 -6.19 -4.99
C HIS A 48 0.43 -5.08 -4.00
N VAL A 49 1.36 -4.68 -3.13
CA VAL A 49 1.13 -3.65 -2.10
C VAL A 49 2.06 -2.47 -2.28
N GLU A 50 1.58 -1.31 -1.84
CA GLU A 50 2.39 -0.13 -1.57
C GLU A 50 2.17 0.23 -0.10
N VAL A 51 3.23 0.16 0.71
CA VAL A 51 3.13 0.21 2.17
C VAL A 51 3.68 1.54 2.70
N THR A 52 2.88 2.23 3.51
CA THR A 52 3.30 3.40 4.28
C THR A 52 3.27 3.06 5.78
N SER A 53 4.36 3.31 6.49
CA SER A 53 4.43 3.18 7.95
C SER A 53 4.28 4.55 8.60
N LEU A 54 3.34 4.69 9.55
CA LEU A 54 3.16 5.95 10.30
C LEU A 54 4.35 6.22 11.23
N VAL A 55 4.75 5.20 11.99
CA VAL A 55 5.95 5.25 12.82
C VAL A 55 7.08 4.55 12.06
N GLY A 56 8.09 5.31 11.66
CA GLY A 56 9.24 4.80 10.91
C GLY A 56 10.12 3.83 11.71
N ALA A 57 11.18 3.34 11.06
CA ALA A 57 12.26 2.64 11.75
C ALA A 57 12.83 3.50 12.89
N ASP A 58 13.24 2.85 13.97
CA ASP A 58 13.77 3.48 15.20
C ASP A 58 12.80 4.43 15.94
N GLY A 59 11.55 4.55 15.48
CA GLY A 59 10.51 5.34 16.13
C GLY A 59 9.82 4.59 17.27
N ASP A 60 9.42 5.32 18.32
CA ASP A 60 8.63 4.78 19.42
C ASP A 60 7.12 4.96 19.17
N ALA A 61 6.43 3.85 18.92
CA ALA A 61 5.00 3.85 18.63
C ALA A 61 4.12 4.22 19.84
N HIS A 62 4.63 4.12 21.08
CA HIS A 62 3.85 4.42 22.28
C HIS A 62 3.66 5.93 22.49
N VAL A 63 4.62 6.73 22.04
CA VAL A 63 4.65 8.19 22.25
C VAL A 63 4.45 8.98 20.95
N PHE A 64 4.19 8.29 19.84
CA PHE A 64 3.94 8.94 18.56
C PHE A 64 2.73 9.87 18.63
N SER A 65 2.86 11.04 17.98
CA SER A 65 1.80 12.04 17.87
C SER A 65 1.41 12.19 16.41
N PRO A 66 0.27 11.62 15.97
CA PRO A 66 -0.18 11.74 14.60
C PRO A 66 -0.32 13.19 14.14
N SER A 67 0.11 13.43 12.90
CA SER A 67 -0.03 14.68 12.18
C SER A 67 -1.29 14.69 11.31
N PRO A 68 -1.73 15.86 10.82
CA PRO A 68 -2.77 15.92 9.79
C PRO A 68 -2.40 15.19 8.49
N GLY A 69 -1.10 15.02 8.21
CA GLY A 69 -0.62 14.23 7.08
C GLY A 69 -0.94 12.75 7.24
N ASP A 70 -0.82 12.23 8.47
CA ASP A 70 -1.13 10.83 8.78
C ASP A 70 -2.61 10.52 8.63
N ALA A 71 -3.48 11.46 9.06
CA ALA A 71 -4.93 11.34 8.85
C ALA A 71 -5.26 11.29 7.35
N ARG A 72 -4.56 12.10 6.53
CA ARG A 72 -4.70 12.05 5.07
C ARG A 72 -4.22 10.73 4.47
N SER A 73 -3.12 10.17 4.99
CA SER A 73 -2.64 8.85 4.56
C SER A 73 -3.68 7.77 4.83
N LEU A 74 -4.32 7.79 6.00
CA LEU A 74 -5.43 6.88 6.32
C LEU A 74 -6.61 7.08 5.36
N ALA A 75 -7.03 8.33 5.12
CA ALA A 75 -8.15 8.66 4.23
C ALA A 75 -7.99 8.07 2.81
N GLN A 76 -6.75 7.88 2.35
CA GLN A 76 -6.41 7.39 1.02
C GLN A 76 -6.02 5.90 1.02
N ALA A 77 -5.93 5.26 2.18
CA ALA A 77 -5.55 3.86 2.27
C ALA A 77 -6.66 2.95 1.75
N ASP A 78 -6.27 1.83 1.14
CA ASP A 78 -7.16 0.72 0.84
C ASP A 78 -7.26 -0.23 2.05
N LEU A 79 -6.25 -0.25 2.91
CA LEU A 79 -6.14 -1.12 4.08
C LEU A 79 -5.34 -0.43 5.18
N VAL A 80 -5.80 -0.54 6.43
CA VAL A 80 -5.04 -0.11 7.61
C VAL A 80 -4.75 -1.30 8.52
N VAL A 81 -3.47 -1.49 8.86
CA VAL A 81 -2.99 -2.57 9.73
C VAL A 81 -2.33 -1.99 10.98
N PHE A 82 -2.77 -2.42 12.16
CA PHE A 82 -2.20 -1.98 13.44
C PHE A 82 -2.15 -3.12 14.45
N ASN A 83 -1.36 -2.97 15.50
CA ASN A 83 -1.09 -4.07 16.41
C ASN A 83 -2.30 -4.42 17.26
N GLY A 84 -2.95 -3.40 17.84
CA GLY A 84 -3.95 -3.59 18.89
C GLY A 84 -3.29 -3.86 20.25
N LEU A 85 -4.05 -4.46 21.18
CA LEU A 85 -3.61 -4.67 22.58
C LEU A 85 -3.13 -3.38 23.27
N LEU A 86 -3.73 -2.23 22.92
CA LEU A 86 -3.36 -0.90 23.42
C LEU A 86 -1.92 -0.45 23.11
N PHE A 87 -1.25 -1.06 22.13
CA PHE A 87 0.10 -0.67 21.73
C PHE A 87 0.10 0.76 21.17
N GLU A 88 -0.84 1.08 20.28
CA GLU A 88 -1.02 2.41 19.70
C GLU A 88 -2.19 3.17 20.35
N GLY A 89 -1.97 3.77 21.53
CA GLY A 89 -3.00 4.54 22.25
C GLY A 89 -3.56 5.78 21.53
N TRP A 90 -3.06 6.08 20.33
CA TRP A 90 -3.49 7.16 19.46
C TRP A 90 -4.25 6.70 18.21
N MET A 91 -4.24 5.41 17.87
CA MET A 91 -4.72 4.92 16.58
C MET A 91 -6.22 5.13 16.39
N GLU A 92 -7.04 4.80 17.39
CA GLU A 92 -8.50 4.97 17.31
C GLU A 92 -8.89 6.43 17.03
N ARG A 93 -8.27 7.38 17.73
CA ARG A 93 -8.50 8.82 17.51
C ARG A 93 -8.05 9.28 16.13
N LEU A 94 -6.99 8.69 15.58
CA LEU A 94 -6.53 9.01 14.23
C LEU A 94 -7.50 8.48 13.18
N ILE A 95 -7.99 7.25 13.33
CA ILE A 95 -8.99 6.65 12.45
C ILE A 95 -10.25 7.53 12.43
N ASP A 96 -10.78 7.88 13.61
CA ASP A 96 -11.96 8.74 13.74
C ASP A 96 -11.78 10.11 13.07
N ALA A 97 -10.55 10.65 13.07
CA ALA A 97 -10.23 11.95 12.49
C ALA A 97 -9.90 11.90 10.98
N SER A 98 -9.82 10.72 10.37
CA SER A 98 -9.27 10.52 9.02
C SER A 98 -10.31 10.33 7.91
N ASP A 99 -11.61 10.30 8.23
CA ASP A 99 -12.68 9.88 7.31
C ASP A 99 -12.46 8.49 6.68
N TYR A 100 -11.54 7.69 7.24
CA TYR A 100 -11.25 6.35 6.75
C TYR A 100 -12.45 5.42 6.99
N SER A 101 -12.86 4.71 5.95
CA SER A 101 -13.99 3.77 5.97
C SER A 101 -13.64 2.40 5.38
N GLY A 102 -12.36 2.17 5.11
CA GLY A 102 -11.86 0.90 4.60
C GLY A 102 -11.67 -0.17 5.68
N PRO A 103 -11.17 -1.36 5.28
CA PRO A 103 -10.92 -2.47 6.19
C PRO A 103 -9.81 -2.18 7.21
N LEU A 104 -10.11 -2.50 8.47
CA LEU A 104 -9.16 -2.45 9.57
C LEU A 104 -8.68 -3.86 9.92
N VAL A 105 -7.37 -4.04 10.05
CA VAL A 105 -6.76 -5.30 10.51
C VAL A 105 -6.01 -5.05 11.82
N THR A 106 -6.46 -5.74 12.87
CA THR A 106 -5.71 -5.84 14.13
C THR A 106 -4.80 -7.05 14.06
N ALA A 107 -3.49 -6.84 13.97
CA ALA A 107 -2.49 -7.88 13.75
C ALA A 107 -2.48 -8.97 14.84
N THR A 108 -2.91 -8.62 16.05
CA THR A 108 -2.99 -9.55 17.19
C THR A 108 -4.34 -10.28 17.30
N GLN A 109 -5.27 -10.08 16.35
CA GLN A 109 -6.55 -10.79 16.37
C GLN A 109 -6.32 -12.31 16.28
N GLY A 110 -6.87 -13.05 17.25
CA GLY A 110 -6.68 -14.50 17.34
C GLY A 110 -5.40 -14.96 18.04
N VAL A 111 -4.59 -14.02 18.58
CA VAL A 111 -3.42 -14.35 19.40
C VAL A 111 -3.81 -14.49 20.87
N ASP A 112 -3.38 -15.57 21.51
CA ASP A 112 -3.49 -15.76 22.96
C ASP A 112 -2.48 -14.87 23.70
N ALA A 113 -2.93 -13.67 24.09
CA ALA A 113 -2.11 -12.73 24.84
C ALA A 113 -1.67 -13.32 26.18
N ARG A 114 -0.39 -13.13 26.53
CA ARG A 114 0.15 -13.52 27.84
C ARG A 114 -0.03 -12.40 28.84
N ALA A 115 -0.55 -12.72 30.02
CA ALA A 115 -0.65 -11.76 31.11
C ALA A 115 0.75 -11.33 31.57
N PHE A 116 0.95 -10.02 31.72
CA PHE A 116 2.15 -9.50 32.39
C PHE A 116 2.13 -9.96 33.85
N THR A 117 3.13 -10.76 34.23
CA THR A 117 3.37 -11.13 35.63
C THR A 117 4.60 -10.35 36.09
N PRO A 118 4.44 -9.27 36.90
CA PRO A 118 5.58 -8.51 37.39
C PRO A 118 6.51 -9.45 38.16
N GLN A 119 7.79 -9.47 37.80
CA GLN A 119 8.82 -10.08 38.64
C GLN A 119 9.16 -9.07 39.74
N ALA A 120 8.98 -9.48 40.99
CA ALA A 120 9.29 -8.69 42.19
C ALA A 120 10.79 -8.54 42.41
#